data_AF-Q8NRB9-F1
#
_entry.id   AF-Q8NRB9-F1
#
_cell.length_a   1.000
_cell.length_b   1.000
_cell.length_c   1.000
_cell.angle_alpha   90.00
_cell.angle_beta   90.00
_cell.angle_gamma   90.00
#
_symmetry.space_group_name_H-M   'P 1'
#
loop_
_entity.id
_entity.type
_entity.pdbx_description
1 polymer ?
#
loop_
_entity_poly.entity_id
_entity_poly.type
_entity_poly.pdbx_seq_one_letter_code
_entity_poly.pdbx_strand_id
1 'polypeptide(L)'
;MADEMVVPTSTGFVKGVKGPGLKTWRGIPYGRNTGGKYRFRAPRPAKKWDGVRDCSMFGEVASQPTYSWTDKIRGSEDCLNLDVVRPDSEEKLPVVVYLHGGSFIMGSSSEKALRGYNLVTNMNVVYVSVNFRLGALGYLDLRSVGEDCVANPALHDQLLALQWVSRNIEAFGGDPDNVTLMGESAGAAAVVALMCVPAAGGLFHRAIAQSAPVISVHSSTQAKFWARELIYRMALPRETTLDELRQESADDLVRAGQSMMWRSGELLQLNSCYGPTVDGSLLPEHPLTMFEQGRQHRIPFMIGTNNGETSFSKAFYLRSSARRRSALRMLSVYDPHNAERVVSAYGGGEARTDFSELLADALFWAPSVRLAQSHASQDEDTWMYRFDYAPQSMRKLGLGAIHSFELNAVFGDHESSRSMNLAKIAGGMDHLDKVTELVQEHWKQFIYFGRPGEEWKAYRGRSDTEPGRATFVIDINSRIAWDPRQDKRTAWENYDMLEWGTGRPDLANELDFIEPEETEEEQQLKWLSLMQFFGSR
;
A
#
# COMPACT_ATOMS: atom_id res chain seq x y z
N MET A 1 11.84 -40.92 10.89
CA MET A 1 11.44 -39.59 11.38
C MET A 1 11.08 -38.77 10.16
N ALA A 2 9.88 -38.19 10.10
CA ALA A 2 9.55 -37.27 9.01
C ALA A 2 10.49 -36.07 9.08
N ASP A 3 10.95 -35.58 7.93
CA ASP A 3 11.80 -34.38 7.85
C ASP A 3 10.99 -33.18 8.36
N GLU A 4 11.41 -32.61 9.51
CA GLU A 4 10.74 -31.50 10.23
C GLU A 4 10.52 -30.26 9.33
N MET A 5 11.29 -30.12 8.25
CA MET A 5 11.15 -29.02 7.31
C MET A 5 10.11 -29.27 6.20
N VAL A 6 9.50 -30.44 6.16
CA VAL A 6 8.42 -30.79 5.21
C VAL A 6 7.07 -30.47 5.84
N VAL A 7 6.39 -29.45 5.30
CA VAL A 7 5.11 -28.95 5.79
C VAL A 7 4.01 -29.23 4.77
N PRO A 8 2.85 -29.79 5.19
CA PRO A 8 1.70 -29.94 4.31
C PRO A 8 1.03 -28.58 4.06
N THR A 9 0.61 -28.36 2.82
CA THR A 9 -0.29 -27.26 2.44
C THR A 9 -1.51 -27.85 1.72
N SER A 10 -2.56 -27.04 1.58
CA SER A 10 -3.76 -27.34 0.78
C SER A 10 -3.47 -27.69 -0.69
N THR A 11 -2.29 -27.34 -1.21
CA THR A 11 -1.86 -27.59 -2.59
C THR A 11 -0.76 -28.65 -2.73
N GLY A 12 -0.16 -29.12 -1.64
CA GLY A 12 0.91 -30.13 -1.66
C GLY A 12 1.94 -29.92 -0.54
N PHE A 13 2.96 -30.76 -0.47
CA PHE A 13 4.02 -30.63 0.54
C PHE A 13 5.10 -29.65 0.08
N VAL A 14 5.61 -28.84 1.00
CA VAL A 14 6.75 -27.94 0.78
C VAL A 14 7.89 -28.28 1.73
N LYS A 15 9.13 -28.19 1.26
CA LYS A 15 10.33 -28.36 2.09
C LYS A 15 11.09 -27.06 2.25
N GLY A 16 11.28 -26.62 3.48
CA GLY A 16 12.01 -25.41 3.82
C GLY A 16 13.48 -25.63 4.16
N VAL A 17 14.09 -24.61 4.73
CA VAL A 17 15.45 -24.63 5.29
C VAL A 17 15.43 -24.23 6.76
N LYS A 18 16.08 -25.06 7.59
CA LYS A 18 16.42 -24.74 8.98
C LYS A 18 17.75 -23.98 9.00
N GLY A 19 17.71 -22.71 9.40
CA GLY A 19 18.89 -21.88 9.63
C GLY A 19 19.20 -21.76 11.13
N PRO A 20 20.22 -20.99 11.53
CA PRO A 20 20.48 -20.72 12.94
C PRO A 20 19.30 -20.00 13.60
N GLY A 21 18.57 -20.70 14.47
CA GLY A 21 17.43 -20.16 15.22
C GLY A 21 16.16 -19.86 14.40
N LEU A 22 16.12 -20.21 13.11
CA LEU A 22 15.03 -19.87 12.19
C LEU A 22 14.62 -21.05 11.32
N LYS A 23 13.32 -21.12 11.01
CA LYS A 23 12.76 -21.97 9.95
C LYS A 23 12.22 -21.09 8.83
N THR A 24 12.57 -21.41 7.58
CA THR A 24 12.16 -20.63 6.41
C THR A 24 11.61 -21.53 5.30
N TRP A 25 10.54 -21.10 4.66
CA TRP A 25 10.01 -21.67 3.42
C TRP A 25 9.81 -20.53 2.43
N ARG A 26 10.48 -20.61 1.29
CA ARG A 26 10.60 -19.51 0.35
C ARG A 26 10.05 -19.89 -1.02
N GLY A 27 9.45 -18.93 -1.71
CA GLY A 27 8.87 -19.10 -3.04
C GLY A 27 7.69 -20.09 -3.07
N ILE A 28 6.89 -20.17 -2.00
CA ILE A 28 5.70 -21.02 -1.98
C ILE A 28 4.64 -20.43 -2.92
N PRO A 29 4.18 -21.13 -3.96
CA PRO A 29 3.16 -20.60 -4.85
C PRO A 29 1.80 -20.55 -4.15
N TYR A 30 1.20 -19.37 -4.06
CA TYR A 30 -0.20 -19.23 -3.65
C TYR A 30 -1.13 -19.06 -4.86
N GLY A 31 -0.60 -18.59 -5.99
CA GLY A 31 -1.33 -18.39 -7.23
C GLY A 31 -0.68 -19.08 -8.44
N ARG A 32 -1.39 -19.05 -9.57
CA ARG A 32 -0.89 -19.51 -10.87
C ARG A 32 -0.31 -18.34 -11.67
N ASN A 33 0.56 -18.66 -12.63
CA ASN A 33 1.05 -17.73 -13.63
C ASN A 33 -0.05 -16.82 -14.19
N THR A 34 0.23 -15.52 -14.18
CA THR A 34 -0.68 -14.44 -14.58
C THR A 34 -0.40 -13.89 -15.97
N GLY A 35 0.64 -14.38 -16.66
CA GLY A 35 1.05 -13.91 -17.97
C GLY A 35 0.23 -14.44 -19.15
N GLY A 36 0.54 -13.89 -20.33
CA GLY A 36 -0.12 -14.20 -21.60
C GLY A 36 -1.63 -13.97 -21.53
N LYS A 37 -2.43 -14.99 -21.89
CA LYS A 37 -3.90 -14.89 -21.91
C LYS A 37 -4.58 -14.61 -20.56
N TYR A 38 -3.81 -14.64 -19.46
CA TYR A 38 -4.31 -14.37 -18.11
C TYR A 38 -3.98 -12.97 -17.59
N ARG A 39 -3.27 -12.15 -18.39
CA ARG A 39 -2.99 -10.77 -17.99
C ARG A 39 -4.29 -10.04 -17.69
N PHE A 40 -4.22 -9.19 -16.67
CA PHE A 40 -5.31 -8.33 -16.21
C PHE A 40 -6.52 -9.07 -15.65
N ARG A 41 -6.52 -10.41 -15.59
CA ARG A 41 -7.58 -11.20 -14.93
C ARG A 41 -7.34 -11.33 -13.43
N ALA A 42 -8.38 -11.70 -12.69
CA ALA A 42 -8.23 -12.17 -11.33
C ALA A 42 -7.25 -13.37 -11.26
N PRO A 43 -6.43 -13.46 -10.20
CA PRO A 43 -5.53 -14.58 -9.99
C PRO A 43 -6.34 -15.85 -9.72
N ARG A 44 -5.66 -16.98 -9.89
CA ARG A 44 -6.25 -18.30 -9.62
C ARG A 44 -5.39 -19.01 -8.60
N PRO A 45 -5.97 -19.76 -7.65
CA PRO A 45 -5.22 -20.56 -6.70
C PRO A 45 -4.21 -21.47 -7.39
N ALA A 46 -3.04 -21.66 -6.76
CA ALA A 46 -2.03 -22.60 -7.23
C ALA A 46 -2.64 -23.99 -7.48
N LYS A 47 -2.18 -24.68 -8.53
CA LYS A 47 -2.59 -26.07 -8.79
C LYS A 47 -2.02 -26.98 -7.71
N LYS A 48 -2.76 -28.04 -7.36
CA LYS A 48 -2.21 -29.12 -6.56
C LYS A 48 -1.02 -29.78 -7.28
N TRP A 49 -0.01 -30.18 -6.52
CA TRP A 49 1.13 -30.96 -7.00
C TRP A 49 1.35 -32.20 -6.13
N ASP A 50 1.91 -33.24 -6.75
CA ASP A 50 2.33 -34.45 -6.04
C ASP A 50 3.78 -34.31 -5.54
N GLY A 51 4.11 -35.02 -4.47
CA GLY A 51 5.44 -35.00 -3.86
C GLY A 51 5.73 -33.74 -3.06
N VAL A 52 7.03 -33.46 -2.89
CA VAL A 52 7.53 -32.37 -2.05
C VAL A 52 8.18 -31.31 -2.93
N ARG A 53 7.69 -30.07 -2.88
CA ARG A 53 8.28 -28.94 -3.58
C ARG A 53 9.40 -28.34 -2.74
N ASP A 54 10.56 -28.14 -3.35
CA ASP A 54 11.66 -27.44 -2.69
C ASP A 54 11.35 -25.94 -2.59
N CYS A 55 11.30 -25.44 -1.37
CA CYS A 55 11.08 -24.06 -0.99
C CYS A 55 12.31 -23.51 -0.22
N SER A 56 13.50 -23.96 -0.61
CA SER A 56 14.79 -23.47 -0.09
C SER A 56 15.29 -22.18 -0.73
N MET A 57 14.63 -21.70 -1.79
CA MET A 57 15.04 -20.51 -2.54
C MET A 57 13.85 -19.57 -2.70
N PHE A 58 14.13 -18.26 -2.78
CA PHE A 58 13.11 -17.26 -3.07
C PHE A 58 12.52 -17.51 -4.47
N GLY A 59 11.21 -17.27 -4.60
CA GLY A 59 10.52 -17.32 -5.88
C GLY A 59 10.85 -16.10 -6.76
N GLU A 60 10.34 -16.12 -7.99
CA GLU A 60 10.48 -14.99 -8.91
C GLU A 60 9.75 -13.75 -8.38
N VAL A 61 10.37 -12.59 -8.53
CA VAL A 61 9.73 -11.29 -8.25
C VAL A 61 8.80 -10.91 -9.40
N ALA A 62 7.81 -10.06 -9.14
CA ALA A 62 6.96 -9.53 -10.20
C ALA A 62 7.75 -8.70 -11.22
N SER A 63 7.37 -8.79 -12.50
CA SER A 63 7.93 -7.97 -13.58
C SER A 63 7.90 -6.49 -13.22
N GLN A 64 9.07 -5.87 -13.13
CA GLN A 64 9.25 -4.50 -12.63
C GLN A 64 10.53 -3.86 -13.20
N PRO A 65 10.59 -2.52 -13.28
CA PRO A 65 11.80 -1.83 -13.72
C PRO A 65 12.91 -1.94 -12.66
N THR A 66 14.17 -1.90 -13.10
CA THR A 66 15.32 -1.80 -12.18
C THR A 66 15.82 -0.36 -11.98
N TYR A 67 15.20 0.62 -12.63
CA TYR A 67 15.64 2.03 -12.63
C TYR A 67 17.14 2.19 -12.95
N SER A 68 17.63 1.38 -13.87
CA SER A 68 18.98 1.53 -14.42
C SER A 68 18.96 2.49 -15.61
N TRP A 69 20.13 3.00 -15.99
CA TRP A 69 20.31 3.80 -17.20
C TRP A 69 19.95 3.07 -18.51
N THR A 70 19.64 1.77 -18.44
CA THR A 70 19.37 0.90 -19.58
C THR A 70 17.92 0.44 -19.66
N ASP A 71 17.01 1.02 -18.86
CA ASP A 71 15.59 0.64 -18.79
C ASP A 71 15.37 -0.89 -18.67
N LYS A 72 16.23 -1.53 -17.87
CA LYS A 72 16.20 -2.98 -17.67
C LYS A 72 14.97 -3.35 -16.84
N ILE A 73 14.29 -4.42 -17.28
CA ILE A 73 13.21 -5.07 -16.55
C ILE A 73 13.76 -6.34 -15.88
N ARG A 74 13.25 -6.66 -14.70
CA ARG A 74 13.53 -7.92 -13.98
C ARG A 74 12.21 -8.58 -13.56
N GLY A 75 12.27 -9.87 -13.22
CA GLY A 75 11.14 -10.61 -12.69
C GLY A 75 10.34 -11.36 -13.75
N SER A 76 9.18 -11.87 -13.34
CA SER A 76 8.32 -12.74 -14.13
C SER A 76 6.84 -12.40 -13.89
N GLU A 77 5.97 -12.78 -14.84
CA GLU A 77 4.51 -12.79 -14.67
C GLU A 77 4.02 -14.00 -13.85
N ASP A 78 4.91 -14.99 -13.61
CA ASP A 78 4.68 -16.09 -12.67
C ASP A 78 5.23 -15.76 -11.27
N CYS A 79 4.71 -14.68 -10.69
CA CYS A 79 5.24 -14.07 -9.46
C CYS A 79 4.36 -14.26 -8.23
N LEU A 80 3.26 -15.02 -8.32
CA LEU A 80 2.32 -15.21 -7.19
C LEU A 80 2.85 -16.25 -6.20
N ASN A 81 3.89 -15.86 -5.46
CA ASN A 81 4.53 -16.64 -4.43
C ASN A 81 4.69 -15.83 -3.12
N LEU A 82 4.86 -16.54 -2.02
CA LEU A 82 5.09 -15.97 -0.70
C LEU A 82 6.21 -16.72 0.02
N ASP A 83 6.76 -16.08 1.05
CA ASP A 83 7.76 -16.65 1.93
C ASP A 83 7.22 -16.68 3.36
N VAL A 84 7.47 -17.77 4.09
CA VAL A 84 7.14 -17.94 5.51
C VAL A 84 8.42 -18.06 6.31
N VAL A 85 8.55 -17.28 7.37
CA VAL A 85 9.69 -17.29 8.29
C VAL A 85 9.19 -17.32 9.72
N ARG A 86 9.81 -18.13 10.58
CA ARG A 86 9.51 -18.19 12.01
C ARG A 86 10.74 -18.53 12.85
N PRO A 87 10.71 -18.31 14.17
CA PRO A 87 11.70 -18.86 15.09
C PRO A 87 11.71 -20.39 15.04
N ASP A 88 12.87 -20.97 15.31
CA ASP A 88 13.05 -22.41 15.52
C ASP A 88 12.43 -22.84 16.87
N SER A 89 11.10 -22.85 16.89
CA SER A 89 10.25 -23.27 18.00
C SER A 89 9.05 -24.05 17.46
N GLU A 90 8.35 -24.74 18.36
CA GLU A 90 7.09 -25.45 18.06
C GLU A 90 5.85 -24.70 18.56
N GLU A 91 6.04 -23.48 19.08
CA GLU A 91 4.95 -22.66 19.60
C GLU A 91 3.97 -22.25 18.47
N LYS A 92 2.69 -22.16 18.81
CA LYS A 92 1.68 -21.51 17.97
C LYS A 92 1.81 -19.99 18.18
N LEU A 93 2.21 -19.27 17.14
CA LEU A 93 2.56 -17.84 17.24
C LEU A 93 1.61 -16.97 16.41
N PRO A 94 1.38 -15.71 16.80
CA PRO A 94 0.63 -14.79 15.95
C PRO A 94 1.35 -14.58 14.61
N VAL A 95 0.58 -14.24 13.59
CA VAL A 95 1.04 -14.14 12.20
C VAL A 95 1.08 -12.68 11.77
N VAL A 96 2.16 -12.27 11.14
CA VAL A 96 2.27 -10.99 10.42
C VAL A 96 2.30 -11.28 8.93
N VAL A 97 1.31 -10.80 8.19
CA VAL A 97 1.32 -10.82 6.72
C VAL A 97 1.75 -9.44 6.24
N TYR A 98 2.85 -9.38 5.48
CA TYR A 98 3.44 -8.13 5.03
C TYR A 98 3.27 -7.88 3.55
N LEU A 99 2.73 -6.71 3.22
CA LEU A 99 2.61 -6.18 1.86
C LEU A 99 3.67 -5.09 1.66
N HIS A 100 4.59 -5.32 0.72
CA HIS A 100 5.70 -4.40 0.49
C HIS A 100 5.25 -3.11 -0.21
N GLY A 101 5.95 -2.02 0.09
CA GLY A 101 5.85 -0.75 -0.64
C GLY A 101 6.56 -0.79 -1.99
N GLY A 102 6.82 0.40 -2.54
CA GLY A 102 7.50 0.56 -3.84
C GLY A 102 6.63 1.24 -4.91
N SER A 103 5.77 2.18 -4.51
CA SER A 103 4.94 3.01 -5.41
C SER A 103 4.09 2.20 -6.40
N PHE A 104 3.64 1.01 -5.99
CA PHE A 104 2.88 0.05 -6.80
C PHE A 104 3.62 -0.55 -8.02
N ILE A 105 4.85 -0.14 -8.31
CA ILE A 105 5.59 -0.48 -9.55
C ILE A 105 6.80 -1.37 -9.33
N MET A 106 7.32 -1.43 -8.11
CA MET A 106 8.48 -2.23 -7.75
C MET A 106 8.38 -2.72 -6.31
N GLY A 107 9.33 -3.57 -5.93
CA GLY A 107 9.41 -4.22 -4.61
C GLY A 107 9.32 -5.74 -4.72
N SER A 108 9.70 -6.43 -3.64
CA SER A 108 9.53 -7.88 -3.54
C SER A 108 9.59 -8.36 -2.10
N SER A 109 9.04 -9.54 -1.84
CA SER A 109 9.18 -10.25 -0.57
C SER A 109 10.65 -10.59 -0.23
N SER A 110 11.49 -10.73 -1.26
CA SER A 110 12.87 -11.21 -1.15
C SER A 110 13.90 -10.13 -0.83
N GLU A 111 13.48 -8.86 -0.83
CA GLU A 111 14.35 -7.71 -0.52
C GLU A 111 14.99 -7.89 0.85
N LYS A 112 16.31 -7.70 0.95
CA LYS A 112 17.09 -8.06 2.15
C LYS A 112 16.50 -7.46 3.43
N ALA A 113 16.05 -6.20 3.37
CA ALA A 113 15.47 -5.49 4.51
C ALA A 113 14.09 -6.01 4.96
N LEU A 114 13.38 -6.74 4.10
CA LEU A 114 11.99 -7.14 4.32
C LEU A 114 11.83 -8.64 4.60
N ARG A 115 12.95 -9.38 4.74
CA ARG A 115 12.93 -10.84 4.97
C ARG A 115 12.41 -11.24 6.36
N GLY A 116 12.31 -10.29 7.29
CA GLY A 116 11.70 -10.52 8.60
C GLY A 116 12.55 -11.33 9.59
N TYR A 117 13.81 -11.65 9.31
CA TYR A 117 14.61 -12.56 10.16
C TYR A 117 14.81 -12.04 11.59
N ASN A 118 15.15 -10.76 11.75
CA ASN A 118 15.28 -10.13 13.07
C ASN A 118 13.90 -9.84 13.68
N LEU A 119 12.92 -9.46 12.86
CA LEU A 119 11.53 -9.24 13.27
C LEU A 119 10.95 -10.48 13.95
N VAL A 120 11.04 -11.66 13.32
CA VAL A 120 10.47 -12.89 13.88
C VAL A 120 11.16 -13.31 15.17
N THR A 121 12.47 -13.08 15.28
CA THR A 121 13.27 -13.43 16.46
C THR A 121 12.92 -12.52 17.64
N ASN A 122 12.85 -11.22 17.41
CA ASN A 122 12.65 -10.23 18.47
C ASN A 122 11.19 -10.13 18.92
N MET A 123 10.24 -10.29 18.00
CA MET A 123 8.81 -10.24 18.32
C MET A 123 8.21 -11.62 18.63
N ASN A 124 8.92 -12.72 18.35
CA ASN A 124 8.43 -14.10 18.45
C ASN A 124 7.13 -14.29 17.64
N VAL A 125 7.19 -14.16 16.31
CA VAL A 125 6.01 -14.23 15.43
C VAL A 125 6.27 -15.10 14.20
N VAL A 126 5.22 -15.58 13.53
CA VAL A 126 5.33 -16.07 12.15
C VAL A 126 5.19 -14.89 11.20
N TYR A 127 6.14 -14.72 10.28
CA TYR A 127 6.12 -13.67 9.28
C TYR A 127 5.89 -14.24 7.88
N VAL A 128 4.97 -13.65 7.14
CA VAL A 128 4.63 -14.02 5.77
C VAL A 128 4.82 -12.80 4.87
N SER A 129 5.78 -12.86 3.95
CA SER A 129 5.99 -11.80 2.94
C SER A 129 5.48 -12.24 1.57
N VAL A 130 4.73 -11.37 0.89
CA VAL A 130 3.97 -11.73 -0.32
C VAL A 130 4.50 -11.00 -1.54
N ASN A 131 4.72 -11.71 -2.66
CA ASN A 131 4.84 -11.11 -3.99
C ASN A 131 3.46 -11.06 -4.66
N PHE A 132 3.16 -9.96 -5.33
CA PHE A 132 1.92 -9.72 -6.08
C PHE A 132 2.24 -8.91 -7.35
N ARG A 133 1.31 -8.85 -8.32
CA ARG A 133 1.53 -8.07 -9.55
C ARG A 133 1.72 -6.57 -9.26
N LEU A 134 2.50 -5.91 -10.11
CA LEU A 134 2.89 -4.50 -9.98
C LEU A 134 2.66 -3.74 -11.29
N GLY A 135 2.68 -2.41 -11.22
CA GLY A 135 2.60 -1.49 -12.35
C GLY A 135 1.42 -1.78 -13.26
N ALA A 136 1.64 -1.69 -14.56
CA ALA A 136 0.60 -1.90 -15.57
C ALA A 136 -0.06 -3.28 -15.51
N LEU A 137 0.62 -4.29 -14.95
CA LEU A 137 0.09 -5.65 -14.83
C LEU A 137 -0.79 -5.85 -13.57
N GLY A 138 -0.65 -4.98 -12.57
CA GLY A 138 -1.25 -5.16 -11.24
C GLY A 138 -2.20 -4.04 -10.79
N TYR A 139 -1.93 -2.80 -11.19
CA TYR A 139 -2.56 -1.59 -10.64
C TYR A 139 -3.09 -0.65 -11.73
N LEU A 140 -3.47 -1.20 -12.89
CA LEU A 140 -4.29 -0.50 -13.88
C LEU A 140 -5.60 -1.25 -14.06
N ASP A 141 -6.70 -0.51 -14.01
CA ASP A 141 -8.01 -1.00 -14.43
C ASP A 141 -8.16 -0.82 -15.95
N LEU A 142 -8.20 -1.94 -16.66
CA LEU A 142 -8.34 -1.98 -18.12
C LEU A 142 -9.77 -2.35 -18.56
N ARG A 143 -10.77 -2.29 -17.67
CA ARG A 143 -12.16 -2.65 -18.03
C ARG A 143 -12.76 -1.73 -19.08
N SER A 144 -12.26 -0.51 -19.23
CA SER A 144 -12.62 0.38 -20.34
C SER A 144 -12.08 -0.06 -21.70
N VAL A 145 -11.16 -1.03 -21.73
CA VAL A 145 -10.59 -1.63 -22.95
C VAL A 145 -11.30 -2.94 -23.30
N GLY A 146 -11.88 -3.64 -22.32
CA GLY A 146 -12.68 -4.85 -22.55
C GLY A 146 -13.12 -5.58 -21.27
N GLU A 147 -14.03 -6.55 -21.42
CA GLU A 147 -14.77 -7.15 -20.28
C GLU A 147 -14.06 -8.31 -19.57
N ASP A 148 -13.07 -8.96 -20.18
CA ASP A 148 -12.36 -10.12 -19.63
C ASP A 148 -11.14 -9.71 -18.78
N CYS A 149 -11.32 -8.74 -17.89
CA CYS A 149 -10.31 -8.30 -16.93
C CYS A 149 -10.95 -7.82 -15.63
N VAL A 150 -10.15 -7.57 -14.60
CA VAL A 150 -10.58 -7.01 -13.32
C VAL A 150 -9.89 -5.67 -13.08
N ALA A 151 -10.56 -4.79 -12.33
CA ALA A 151 -10.02 -3.46 -12.01
C ALA A 151 -8.75 -3.51 -11.17
N ASN A 152 -8.73 -4.46 -10.22
CA ASN A 152 -7.70 -4.53 -9.19
C ASN A 152 -6.93 -5.87 -9.21
N PRO A 153 -6.15 -6.19 -10.26
CA PRO A 153 -5.46 -7.47 -10.33
C PRO A 153 -4.56 -7.74 -9.11
N ALA A 154 -3.80 -6.75 -8.65
CA ALA A 154 -2.91 -6.87 -7.48
C ALA A 154 -3.68 -6.98 -6.15
N LEU A 155 -4.80 -6.28 -5.97
CA LEU A 155 -5.62 -6.41 -4.76
C LEU A 155 -6.24 -7.81 -4.67
N HIS A 156 -6.65 -8.38 -5.81
CA HIS A 156 -7.06 -9.78 -5.85
C HIS A 156 -5.91 -10.74 -5.53
N ASP A 157 -4.68 -10.45 -5.96
CA ASP A 157 -3.49 -11.26 -5.62
C ASP A 157 -3.28 -11.29 -4.10
N GLN A 158 -3.35 -10.12 -3.46
CA GLN A 158 -3.20 -9.97 -2.02
C GLN A 158 -4.34 -10.66 -1.25
N LEU A 159 -5.58 -10.55 -1.73
CA LEU A 159 -6.72 -11.29 -1.18
C LEU A 159 -6.51 -12.81 -1.29
N LEU A 160 -6.03 -13.31 -2.44
CA LEU A 160 -5.75 -14.72 -2.63
C LEU A 160 -4.62 -15.22 -1.70
N ALA A 161 -3.60 -14.38 -1.46
CA ALA A 161 -2.54 -14.67 -0.50
C ALA A 161 -3.07 -14.75 0.95
N LEU A 162 -3.94 -13.83 1.36
CA LEU A 162 -4.59 -13.89 2.67
C LEU A 162 -5.45 -15.14 2.85
N GLN A 163 -6.20 -15.52 1.81
CA GLN A 163 -6.95 -16.78 1.78
C GLN A 163 -6.02 -18.00 1.87
N TRP A 164 -4.82 -17.93 1.27
CA TRP A 164 -3.81 -18.97 1.43
C TRP A 164 -3.30 -19.01 2.87
N VAL A 165 -2.99 -17.87 3.49
CA VAL A 165 -2.55 -17.81 4.89
C VAL A 165 -3.58 -18.45 5.82
N SER A 166 -4.85 -18.04 5.72
CA SER A 166 -5.96 -18.61 6.50
C SER A 166 -6.04 -20.14 6.43
N ARG A 167 -5.80 -20.73 5.24
CA ARG A 167 -5.89 -22.19 5.05
C ARG A 167 -4.65 -22.98 5.45
N ASN A 168 -3.48 -22.35 5.52
CA ASN A 168 -2.21 -23.08 5.55
C ASN A 168 -1.29 -22.70 6.71
N ILE A 169 -1.42 -21.50 7.29
CA ILE A 169 -0.39 -20.97 8.19
C ILE A 169 -0.24 -21.75 9.49
N GLU A 170 -1.30 -22.45 9.93
CA GLU A 170 -1.26 -23.33 11.09
C GLU A 170 -0.25 -24.48 10.92
N ALA A 171 -0.06 -24.99 9.70
CA ALA A 171 0.93 -26.04 9.44
C ALA A 171 2.38 -25.53 9.58
N PHE A 172 2.58 -24.20 9.52
CA PHE A 172 3.85 -23.54 9.81
C PHE A 172 3.91 -23.07 11.27
N GLY A 173 2.92 -23.44 12.10
CA GLY A 173 2.71 -23.07 13.49
C GLY A 173 2.41 -21.58 13.72
N GLY A 174 1.81 -20.94 12.72
CA GLY A 174 1.14 -19.65 12.91
C GLY A 174 -0.29 -19.83 13.39
N ASP A 175 -0.84 -18.80 14.02
CA ASP A 175 -2.25 -18.77 14.44
C ASP A 175 -3.12 -18.08 13.38
N PRO A 176 -3.97 -18.83 12.64
CA PRO A 176 -4.85 -18.25 11.63
C PRO A 176 -5.89 -17.28 12.21
N ASP A 177 -6.20 -17.40 13.51
CA ASP A 177 -7.14 -16.53 14.23
C ASP A 177 -6.46 -15.30 14.86
N ASN A 178 -5.14 -15.15 14.65
CA ASN A 178 -4.35 -14.06 15.18
C ASN A 178 -3.39 -13.52 14.11
N VAL A 179 -3.99 -12.99 13.04
CA VAL A 179 -3.28 -12.46 11.87
C VAL A 179 -3.29 -10.94 11.87
N THR A 180 -2.12 -10.32 11.81
CA THR A 180 -1.94 -8.88 11.61
C THR A 180 -1.52 -8.63 10.16
N LEU A 181 -2.31 -7.85 9.44
CA LEU A 181 -1.96 -7.36 8.10
C LEU A 181 -1.15 -6.07 8.24
N MET A 182 0.08 -6.07 7.73
CA MET A 182 1.01 -4.95 7.85
C MET A 182 1.52 -4.53 6.46
N GLY A 183 1.70 -3.24 6.25
CA GLY A 183 2.29 -2.74 5.02
C GLY A 183 2.82 -1.33 5.16
N GLU A 184 3.67 -0.95 4.21
CA GLU A 184 4.28 0.38 4.14
C GLU A 184 4.07 1.00 2.77
N SER A 185 3.85 2.31 2.73
CA SER A 185 3.64 3.07 1.49
C SER A 185 2.51 2.47 0.64
N ALA A 186 2.77 2.12 -0.61
CA ALA A 186 1.84 1.39 -1.48
C ALA A 186 1.25 0.11 -0.82
N GLY A 187 2.04 -0.61 -0.02
CA GLY A 187 1.56 -1.76 0.75
C GLY A 187 0.59 -1.36 1.88
N ALA A 188 0.80 -0.20 2.50
CA ALA A 188 -0.13 0.36 3.49
C ALA A 188 -1.44 0.83 2.84
N ALA A 189 -1.40 1.40 1.62
CA ALA A 189 -2.62 1.67 0.85
C ALA A 189 -3.39 0.38 0.53
N ALA A 190 -2.68 -0.70 0.21
CA ALA A 190 -3.30 -2.02 0.02
C ALA A 190 -3.91 -2.57 1.32
N VAL A 191 -3.27 -2.41 2.48
CA VAL A 191 -3.84 -2.75 3.79
C VAL A 191 -5.18 -2.04 4.01
N VAL A 192 -5.21 -0.72 3.81
CA VAL A 192 -6.42 0.10 3.97
C VAL A 192 -7.51 -0.30 2.95
N ALA A 193 -7.13 -0.59 1.71
CA ALA A 193 -8.07 -1.09 0.70
C ALA A 193 -8.65 -2.46 1.13
N LEU A 194 -7.83 -3.40 1.60
CA LEU A 194 -8.27 -4.72 2.07
C LEU A 194 -9.16 -4.63 3.32
N MET A 195 -8.99 -3.63 4.18
CA MET A 195 -9.94 -3.32 5.25
C MET A 195 -11.33 -2.96 4.69
N CYS A 196 -11.43 -2.49 3.45
CA CYS A 196 -12.70 -2.15 2.79
C CYS A 196 -13.21 -3.24 1.85
N VAL A 197 -12.46 -4.33 1.62
CA VAL A 197 -12.85 -5.45 0.76
C VAL A 197 -13.73 -6.43 1.56
N PRO A 198 -15.03 -6.59 1.26
CA PRO A 198 -15.91 -7.45 2.05
C PRO A 198 -15.43 -8.91 2.12
N ALA A 199 -14.90 -9.43 1.01
CA ALA A 199 -14.37 -10.79 0.90
C ALA A 199 -13.10 -11.04 1.74
N ALA A 200 -12.49 -10.00 2.31
CA ALA A 200 -11.34 -10.12 3.21
C ALA A 200 -11.73 -10.30 4.69
N GLY A 201 -13.03 -10.27 5.00
CA GLY A 201 -13.54 -10.43 6.37
C GLY A 201 -13.08 -11.74 7.02
N GLY A 202 -12.53 -11.63 8.22
CA GLY A 202 -12.00 -12.78 8.98
C GLY A 202 -10.65 -13.33 8.49
N LEU A 203 -10.05 -12.76 7.43
CA LEU A 203 -8.72 -13.18 6.98
C LEU A 203 -7.57 -12.52 7.75
N PHE A 204 -7.86 -11.41 8.42
CA PHE A 204 -6.96 -10.73 9.33
C PHE A 204 -7.75 -10.07 10.46
N HIS A 205 -7.07 -9.88 11.58
CA HIS A 205 -7.66 -9.55 12.87
C HIS A 205 -7.12 -8.23 13.42
N ARG A 206 -6.04 -7.70 12.82
CA ARG A 206 -5.44 -6.40 13.11
C ARG A 206 -4.81 -5.82 11.84
N ALA A 207 -4.70 -4.50 11.78
CA ALA A 207 -4.06 -3.82 10.67
C ALA A 207 -3.01 -2.80 11.15
N ILE A 208 -1.86 -2.78 10.49
CA ILE A 208 -0.82 -1.77 10.64
C ILE A 208 -0.57 -1.12 9.26
N ALA A 209 -0.91 0.17 9.12
CA ALA A 209 -0.71 0.94 7.91
C ALA A 209 0.36 2.02 8.11
N GLN A 210 1.52 1.84 7.50
CA GLN A 210 2.66 2.74 7.64
C GLN A 210 2.77 3.67 6.42
N SER A 211 2.53 4.96 6.60
CA SER A 211 2.57 5.98 5.55
C SER A 211 1.72 5.64 4.32
N ALA A 212 0.42 5.41 4.52
CA ALA A 212 -0.51 5.00 3.45
C ALA A 212 -0.89 6.15 2.49
N PRO A 213 -0.56 6.09 1.19
CA PRO A 213 -0.94 7.09 0.20
C PRO A 213 -2.36 6.85 -0.33
N VAL A 214 -3.37 6.99 0.53
CA VAL A 214 -4.77 6.63 0.21
C VAL A 214 -5.39 7.57 -0.84
N ILE A 215 -4.87 8.78 -1.00
CA ILE A 215 -5.25 9.69 -2.10
C ILE A 215 -4.94 9.12 -3.50
N SER A 216 -4.10 8.08 -3.59
CA SER A 216 -3.80 7.41 -4.86
C SER A 216 -4.84 6.35 -5.26
N VAL A 217 -5.93 6.16 -4.48
CA VAL A 217 -7.04 5.29 -4.90
C VAL A 217 -7.79 5.97 -6.04
N HIS A 218 -7.93 5.26 -7.17
CA HIS A 218 -8.50 5.81 -8.38
C HIS A 218 -10.03 5.72 -8.40
N SER A 219 -10.66 6.78 -8.90
CA SER A 219 -12.01 6.71 -9.45
C SER A 219 -12.03 5.96 -10.78
N SER A 220 -13.21 5.60 -11.27
CA SER A 220 -13.37 5.03 -12.61
C SER A 220 -12.84 5.95 -13.71
N THR A 221 -12.94 7.27 -13.53
CA THR A 221 -12.46 8.27 -14.50
C THR A 221 -10.94 8.30 -14.57
N GLN A 222 -10.25 8.29 -13.42
CA GLN A 222 -8.78 8.17 -13.37
C GLN A 222 -8.31 6.85 -14.02
N ALA A 223 -8.98 5.75 -13.70
CA ALA A 223 -8.70 4.44 -14.29
C ALA A 223 -8.78 4.47 -15.83
N LYS A 224 -9.88 5.01 -16.39
CA LYS A 224 -10.06 5.19 -17.85
C LYS A 224 -8.94 6.03 -18.46
N PHE A 225 -8.58 7.15 -17.82
CA PHE A 225 -7.49 8.02 -18.27
C PHE A 225 -6.17 7.24 -18.37
N TRP A 226 -5.83 6.47 -17.32
CA TRP A 226 -4.56 5.73 -17.30
C TRP A 226 -4.53 4.54 -18.25
N ALA A 227 -5.66 3.86 -18.46
CA ALA A 227 -5.77 2.81 -19.48
C ALA A 227 -5.49 3.37 -20.90
N ARG A 228 -6.05 4.54 -21.22
CA ARG A 228 -5.81 5.23 -22.51
C ARG A 228 -4.36 5.69 -22.64
N GLU A 229 -3.79 6.24 -21.57
CA GLU A 229 -2.40 6.68 -21.57
C GLU A 229 -1.45 5.49 -21.78
N LEU A 230 -1.74 4.30 -21.24
CA LEU A 230 -0.98 3.09 -21.54
C LEU A 230 -0.97 2.79 -23.06
N ILE A 231 -2.16 2.72 -23.67
CA ILE A 231 -2.31 2.46 -25.12
C ILE A 231 -1.53 3.50 -25.94
N TYR A 232 -1.66 4.77 -25.59
CA TYR A 232 -0.95 5.86 -26.25
C TYR A 232 0.58 5.73 -26.12
N ARG A 233 1.08 5.42 -24.92
CA ARG A 233 2.53 5.26 -24.65
C ARG A 233 3.13 4.03 -25.31
N MET A 234 2.31 3.02 -25.57
CA MET A 234 2.68 1.85 -26.37
C MET A 234 2.61 2.11 -27.88
N ALA A 235 2.15 3.30 -28.30
CA ALA A 235 1.91 3.66 -29.70
C ALA A 235 0.95 2.71 -30.42
N LEU A 236 -0.04 2.21 -29.69
CA LEU A 236 -1.08 1.32 -30.21
C LEU A 236 -2.32 2.13 -30.68
N PRO A 237 -3.12 1.60 -31.61
CA PRO A 237 -4.39 2.21 -32.02
C PRO A 237 -5.34 2.45 -30.84
N ARG A 238 -6.23 3.45 -30.96
CA ARG A 238 -7.19 3.75 -29.88
C ARG A 238 -8.18 2.61 -29.66
N GLU A 239 -8.45 1.85 -30.72
CA GLU A 239 -9.36 0.71 -30.76
C GLU A 239 -8.69 -0.59 -30.30
N THR A 240 -7.47 -0.51 -29.75
CA THR A 240 -6.75 -1.67 -29.24
C THR A 240 -7.58 -2.45 -28.22
N THR A 241 -7.62 -3.75 -28.43
CA THR A 241 -8.34 -4.72 -27.59
C THR A 241 -7.45 -5.28 -26.47
N LEU A 242 -8.07 -5.86 -25.45
CA LEU A 242 -7.33 -6.60 -24.42
C LEU A 242 -6.51 -7.76 -24.99
N ASP A 243 -6.97 -8.40 -26.07
CA ASP A 243 -6.26 -9.52 -26.69
C ASP A 243 -5.00 -9.08 -27.43
N GLU A 244 -4.98 -7.88 -27.99
CA GLU A 244 -3.77 -7.26 -28.53
C GLU A 244 -2.80 -6.86 -27.41
N LEU A 245 -3.28 -6.22 -26.33
CA LEU A 245 -2.44 -5.92 -25.15
C LEU A 245 -1.83 -7.18 -24.49
N ARG A 246 -2.52 -8.32 -24.58
CA ARG A 246 -2.00 -9.61 -24.10
C ARG A 246 -0.90 -10.20 -24.98
N GLN A 247 -0.82 -9.80 -26.24
CA GLN A 247 0.23 -10.23 -27.17
C GLN A 247 1.52 -9.43 -27.01
N GLU A 248 1.44 -8.23 -26.44
CA GLU A 248 2.59 -7.38 -26.16
C GLU A 248 3.59 -8.05 -25.21
N SER A 249 4.84 -7.58 -25.21
CA SER A 249 5.81 -8.10 -24.24
C SER A 249 5.51 -7.53 -22.84
N ALA A 250 5.69 -8.34 -21.80
CA ALA A 250 5.53 -7.87 -20.42
C ALA A 250 6.51 -6.73 -20.12
N ASP A 251 7.72 -6.83 -20.65
CA ASP A 251 8.74 -5.80 -20.51
C ASP A 251 8.31 -4.47 -21.13
N ASP A 252 7.66 -4.48 -22.30
CA ASP A 252 7.21 -3.26 -22.97
C ASP A 252 6.03 -2.63 -22.24
N LEU A 253 5.11 -3.43 -21.69
CA LEU A 253 4.06 -2.94 -20.78
C LEU A 253 4.67 -2.25 -19.56
N VAL A 254 5.71 -2.84 -18.96
CA VAL A 254 6.41 -2.26 -17.80
C VAL A 254 7.16 -0.97 -18.20
N ARG A 255 7.82 -0.93 -19.36
CA ARG A 255 8.51 0.27 -19.87
C ARG A 255 7.54 1.41 -20.20
N ALA A 256 6.44 1.10 -20.88
CA ALA A 256 5.37 2.06 -21.15
C ALA A 256 4.83 2.61 -19.83
N GLY A 257 4.61 1.72 -18.87
CA GLY A 257 4.22 2.07 -17.52
C GLY A 257 5.19 3.00 -16.77
N GLN A 258 6.50 2.77 -16.90
CA GLN A 258 7.53 3.66 -16.37
C GLN A 258 7.47 5.03 -17.08
N SER A 259 7.27 5.05 -18.40
CA SER A 259 7.10 6.28 -19.17
C SER A 259 5.89 7.11 -18.69
N MET A 260 4.75 6.47 -18.42
CA MET A 260 3.55 7.13 -17.86
C MET A 260 3.85 7.86 -16.56
N MET A 261 4.58 7.23 -15.63
CA MET A 261 4.91 7.81 -14.33
C MET A 261 5.73 9.11 -14.46
N TRP A 262 6.71 9.15 -15.37
CA TRP A 262 7.66 10.26 -15.45
C TRP A 262 7.29 11.34 -16.47
N ARG A 263 6.55 10.98 -17.51
CA ARG A 263 6.34 11.85 -18.68
C ARG A 263 4.90 12.30 -18.89
N SER A 264 3.94 11.84 -18.10
CA SER A 264 2.56 12.34 -18.15
C SER A 264 2.44 13.75 -17.53
N GLY A 265 3.28 14.07 -16.54
CA GLY A 265 3.19 15.31 -15.77
C GLY A 265 2.11 15.29 -14.67
N GLU A 266 1.30 14.22 -14.60
CA GLU A 266 0.17 14.09 -13.68
C GLU A 266 0.57 13.82 -12.22
N LEU A 267 1.79 13.33 -11.99
CA LEU A 267 2.34 13.18 -10.64
C LEU A 267 2.42 14.53 -9.91
N LEU A 268 2.59 15.63 -10.64
CA LEU A 268 2.58 17.00 -10.09
C LEU A 268 1.15 17.47 -9.73
N GLN A 269 0.13 16.71 -10.10
CA GLN A 269 -1.29 16.94 -9.81
C GLN A 269 -1.85 15.88 -8.84
N LEU A 270 -0.99 15.21 -8.07
CA LEU A 270 -1.37 14.14 -7.13
C LEU A 270 -2.14 12.98 -7.79
N ASN A 271 -1.90 12.75 -9.09
CA ASN A 271 -2.48 11.62 -9.81
C ASN A 271 -1.35 10.68 -10.20
N SER A 272 -1.06 9.71 -9.33
CA SER A 272 -0.16 8.62 -9.65
C SER A 272 -0.83 7.69 -10.65
N CYS A 273 -0.07 7.14 -11.60
CA CYS A 273 -0.63 6.23 -12.61
C CYS A 273 -1.01 4.86 -12.07
N TYR A 274 -0.70 4.55 -10.82
CA TYR A 274 -1.00 3.27 -10.21
C TYR A 274 -1.59 3.45 -8.83
N GLY A 275 -2.62 2.66 -8.55
CA GLY A 275 -3.26 2.56 -7.26
C GLY A 275 -4.42 1.56 -7.30
N PRO A 276 -5.00 1.20 -6.14
CA PRO A 276 -6.28 0.51 -6.11
C PRO A 276 -7.35 1.37 -6.80
N THR A 277 -8.33 0.75 -7.46
CA THR A 277 -9.42 1.43 -8.16
C THR A 277 -10.75 1.10 -7.48
N VAL A 278 -11.61 2.09 -7.27
CA VAL A 278 -12.99 1.85 -6.84
C VAL A 278 -13.74 1.17 -7.99
N ASP A 279 -14.17 -0.08 -7.78
CA ASP A 279 -14.72 -0.91 -8.85
C ASP A 279 -16.18 -1.33 -8.64
N GLY A 280 -16.78 -0.95 -7.51
CA GLY A 280 -18.16 -1.27 -7.13
C GLY A 280 -18.38 -2.74 -6.72
N SER A 281 -17.32 -3.56 -6.73
CA SER A 281 -17.37 -5.00 -6.48
C SER A 281 -16.35 -5.43 -5.41
N LEU A 282 -15.07 -5.63 -5.77
CA LEU A 282 -14.01 -5.97 -4.83
C LEU A 282 -13.74 -4.81 -3.87
N LEU A 283 -13.57 -3.60 -4.40
CA LEU A 283 -13.46 -2.36 -3.64
C LEU A 283 -14.72 -1.52 -3.92
N PRO A 284 -15.76 -1.60 -3.07
CA PRO A 284 -17.07 -1.02 -3.37
C PRO A 284 -17.07 0.50 -3.48
N GLU A 285 -16.28 1.18 -2.66
CA GLU A 285 -16.26 2.63 -2.52
C GLU A 285 -14.88 3.10 -2.03
N HIS A 286 -14.59 4.40 -2.14
CA HIS A 286 -13.31 4.95 -1.70
C HIS A 286 -13.07 4.69 -0.20
N PRO A 287 -11.86 4.24 0.22
CA PRO A 287 -11.61 3.88 1.61
C PRO A 287 -11.90 4.98 2.64
N LEU A 288 -11.62 6.25 2.31
CA LEU A 288 -11.97 7.37 3.21
C LEU A 288 -13.47 7.41 3.52
N THR A 289 -14.32 7.22 2.51
CA THR A 289 -15.77 7.19 2.66
C THR A 289 -16.24 5.95 3.42
N MET A 290 -15.68 4.78 3.12
CA MET A 290 -16.00 3.54 3.83
C MET A 290 -15.67 3.62 5.32
N PHE A 291 -14.53 4.24 5.68
CA PHE A 291 -14.13 4.49 7.06
C PHE A 291 -15.07 5.48 7.76
N GLU A 292 -15.45 6.58 7.08
CA GLU A 292 -16.42 7.55 7.61
C GLU A 292 -17.80 6.92 7.89
N GLN A 293 -18.23 6.00 7.03
CA GLN A 293 -19.49 5.28 7.17
C GLN A 293 -19.42 4.07 8.12
N GLY A 294 -18.24 3.72 8.65
CA GLY A 294 -18.06 2.56 9.54
C GLY A 294 -18.29 1.20 8.86
N ARG A 295 -18.01 1.12 7.55
CA ARG A 295 -18.21 -0.06 6.68
C ARG A 295 -16.93 -0.88 6.43
N GLN A 296 -15.78 -0.36 6.81
CA GLN A 296 -14.52 -1.12 6.87
C GLN A 296 -14.61 -2.26 7.90
N HIS A 297 -13.72 -3.24 7.79
CA HIS A 297 -13.55 -4.26 8.83
C HIS A 297 -13.18 -3.62 10.16
N ARG A 298 -13.99 -3.92 11.19
CA ARG A 298 -13.91 -3.38 12.54
C ARG A 298 -12.92 -4.19 13.38
N ILE A 299 -11.66 -3.83 13.28
CA ILE A 299 -10.55 -4.52 13.93
C ILE A 299 -9.55 -3.48 14.48
N PRO A 300 -8.73 -3.84 15.49
CA PRO A 300 -7.67 -2.94 15.96
C PRO A 300 -6.80 -2.41 14.82
N PHE A 301 -6.61 -1.09 14.79
CA PHE A 301 -5.93 -0.40 13.71
C PHE A 301 -4.81 0.52 14.23
N MET A 302 -3.59 0.29 13.74
CA MET A 302 -2.45 1.18 13.95
C MET A 302 -2.08 1.86 12.64
N ILE A 303 -1.97 3.19 12.66
CA ILE A 303 -1.61 3.98 11.49
C ILE A 303 -0.62 5.08 11.86
N GLY A 304 0.29 5.42 10.97
CA GLY A 304 1.21 6.53 11.23
C GLY A 304 2.03 6.94 10.04
N THR A 305 2.84 7.98 10.21
CA THR A 305 3.72 8.52 9.18
C THR A 305 5.07 8.89 9.76
N ASN A 306 6.05 9.18 8.90
CA ASN A 306 7.30 9.76 9.35
C ASN A 306 7.22 11.30 9.39
N ASN A 307 8.06 11.97 10.16
CA ASN A 307 8.09 13.44 10.18
C ASN A 307 8.81 14.03 8.97
N GLY A 308 9.72 13.27 8.35
CA GLY A 308 10.56 13.69 7.22
C GLY A 308 10.10 13.18 5.85
N GLU A 309 8.81 12.83 5.69
CA GLU A 309 8.20 12.39 4.42
C GLU A 309 8.52 13.32 3.23
N THR A 310 8.80 14.60 3.52
CA THR A 310 9.25 15.64 2.59
C THR A 310 10.45 15.26 1.72
N SER A 311 11.27 14.28 2.11
CA SER A 311 12.36 13.78 1.23
C SER A 311 11.84 13.22 -0.09
N PHE A 312 10.67 12.60 -0.10
CA PHE A 312 10.00 12.11 -1.30
C PHE A 312 9.71 13.26 -2.28
N SER A 313 9.25 14.39 -1.74
CA SER A 313 8.95 15.61 -2.52
C SER A 313 10.18 16.41 -2.96
N LYS A 314 11.35 16.21 -2.34
CA LYS A 314 12.57 16.98 -2.68
C LYS A 314 13.07 16.70 -4.10
N ALA A 315 12.60 15.64 -4.77
CA ALA A 315 12.88 15.37 -6.19
C ALA A 315 12.20 16.37 -7.15
N PHE A 316 11.10 17.02 -6.73
CA PHE A 316 10.33 17.97 -7.55
C PHE A 316 10.80 19.42 -7.30
N TYR A 317 12.00 19.77 -7.78
CA TYR A 317 12.53 21.11 -7.64
C TYR A 317 11.81 22.12 -8.55
N LEU A 318 10.98 22.99 -7.95
CA LEU A 318 10.34 24.11 -8.65
C LEU A 318 10.89 25.47 -8.20
N ARG A 319 11.01 26.42 -9.14
CA ARG A 319 11.34 27.84 -8.87
C ARG A 319 10.30 28.45 -7.91
N SER A 320 10.70 29.45 -7.11
CA SER A 320 9.86 30.03 -6.05
C SER A 320 8.50 30.53 -6.52
N SER A 321 8.45 31.33 -7.59
CA SER A 321 7.22 31.86 -8.18
C SER A 321 6.31 30.79 -8.82
N ALA A 322 6.78 29.55 -8.93
CA ALA A 322 5.98 28.43 -9.41
C ALA A 322 5.38 27.59 -8.26
N ARG A 323 5.96 27.58 -7.05
CA ARG A 323 5.55 26.66 -5.97
C ARG A 323 4.13 26.89 -5.47
N ARG A 324 3.78 28.12 -5.07
CA ARG A 324 2.41 28.44 -4.64
C ARG A 324 1.38 28.11 -5.72
N ARG A 325 1.63 28.51 -6.96
CA ARG A 325 0.74 28.19 -8.09
C ARG A 325 0.64 26.69 -8.34
N SER A 326 1.73 25.94 -8.19
CA SER A 326 1.71 24.48 -8.29
C SER A 326 0.96 23.83 -7.14
N ALA A 327 1.14 24.30 -5.91
CA ALA A 327 0.40 23.83 -4.73
C ALA A 327 -1.11 24.02 -4.92
N LEU A 328 -1.53 25.22 -5.35
CA LEU A 328 -2.92 25.49 -5.65
C LEU A 328 -3.44 24.63 -6.79
N ARG A 329 -2.75 24.55 -7.93
CA ARG A 329 -3.18 23.68 -9.04
C ARG A 329 -3.32 22.22 -8.59
N MET A 330 -2.35 21.71 -7.84
CA MET A 330 -2.31 20.33 -7.36
C MET A 330 -3.53 20.00 -6.50
N LEU A 331 -3.90 20.89 -5.57
CA LEU A 331 -5.04 20.66 -4.68
C LEU A 331 -6.38 21.00 -5.35
N SER A 332 -6.42 22.04 -6.17
CA SER A 332 -7.66 22.46 -6.84
C SER A 332 -8.19 21.41 -7.80
N VAL A 333 -7.40 20.45 -8.26
CA VAL A 333 -7.89 19.34 -9.09
C VAL A 333 -8.85 18.42 -8.34
N TYR A 334 -8.69 18.28 -7.02
CA TYR A 334 -9.64 17.56 -6.17
C TYR A 334 -10.70 18.50 -5.60
N ASP A 335 -10.26 19.59 -4.94
CA ASP A 335 -11.17 20.51 -4.25
C ASP A 335 -10.74 21.97 -4.47
N PRO A 336 -11.28 22.63 -5.51
CA PRO A 336 -10.97 24.03 -5.79
C PRO A 336 -11.49 24.98 -4.71
N HIS A 337 -12.49 24.59 -3.92
CA HIS A 337 -13.10 25.44 -2.89
C HIS A 337 -12.22 25.55 -1.65
N ASN A 338 -11.64 24.42 -1.19
CA ASN A 338 -10.83 24.38 0.03
C ASN A 338 -9.31 24.44 -0.21
N ALA A 339 -8.83 24.33 -1.45
CA ALA A 339 -7.40 24.36 -1.77
C ALA A 339 -6.65 25.56 -1.15
N GLU A 340 -7.21 26.77 -1.24
CA GLU A 340 -6.58 27.99 -0.71
C GLU A 340 -6.39 27.95 0.81
N ARG A 341 -7.38 27.39 1.52
CA ARG A 341 -7.32 27.21 2.98
C ARG A 341 -6.20 26.25 3.37
N VAL A 342 -6.08 25.14 2.66
CA VAL A 342 -5.01 24.16 2.88
C VAL A 342 -3.66 24.79 2.58
N VAL A 343 -3.46 25.38 1.40
CA VAL A 343 -2.17 26.00 1.02
C VAL A 343 -1.76 27.09 2.02
N SER A 344 -2.71 27.88 2.52
CA SER A 344 -2.45 28.92 3.52
C SER A 344 -1.93 28.36 4.85
N ALA A 345 -2.39 27.18 5.28
CA ALA A 345 -1.90 26.52 6.49
C ALA A 345 -0.42 26.08 6.39
N TYR A 346 0.14 26.06 5.19
CA TYR A 346 1.56 25.79 4.90
C TYR A 346 2.25 27.05 4.40
N GLY A 347 2.08 28.20 5.06
CA GLY A 347 2.79 29.44 4.69
C GLY A 347 2.56 29.88 3.24
N GLY A 348 1.40 29.52 2.66
CA GLY A 348 1.08 29.79 1.26
C GLY A 348 1.81 28.91 0.24
N GLY A 349 2.57 27.89 0.68
CA GLY A 349 3.41 27.04 -0.18
C GLY A 349 4.57 27.79 -0.84
N GLU A 350 4.99 28.92 -0.27
CA GLU A 350 5.98 29.81 -0.87
C GLU A 350 7.41 29.33 -0.58
N ALA A 351 7.70 28.95 0.65
CA ALA A 351 8.99 28.38 1.01
C ALA A 351 9.12 26.95 0.45
N ARG A 352 10.35 26.53 0.18
CA ARG A 352 10.61 25.18 -0.30
C ARG A 352 10.20 24.11 0.72
N THR A 353 10.46 24.38 2.00
CA THR A 353 10.08 23.52 3.13
C THR A 353 8.58 23.35 3.17
N ASP A 354 7.84 24.44 3.05
CA ASP A 354 6.38 24.46 3.17
C ASP A 354 5.71 23.72 2.01
N PHE A 355 6.18 23.93 0.78
CA PHE A 355 5.72 23.18 -0.39
C PHE A 355 5.99 21.68 -0.27
N SER A 356 7.18 21.31 0.22
CA SER A 356 7.57 19.91 0.39
C SER A 356 6.75 19.24 1.49
N GLU A 357 6.49 19.96 2.58
CA GLU A 357 5.63 19.50 3.68
C GLU A 357 4.17 19.37 3.23
N LEU A 358 3.66 20.32 2.46
CA LEU A 358 2.31 20.22 1.88
C LEU A 358 2.15 18.98 1.02
N LEU A 359 3.10 18.70 0.11
CA LEU A 359 3.04 17.54 -0.77
C LEU A 359 3.11 16.22 0.02
N ALA A 360 4.01 16.15 1.01
CA ALA A 360 4.14 14.98 1.87
C ALA A 360 2.89 14.75 2.73
N ASP A 361 2.32 15.82 3.29
CA ASP A 361 1.12 15.71 4.12
C ASP A 361 -0.11 15.38 3.28
N ALA A 362 -0.23 15.92 2.06
CA ALA A 362 -1.31 15.58 1.12
C ALA A 362 -1.30 14.09 0.75
N LEU A 363 -0.11 13.52 0.54
CA LEU A 363 0.05 12.11 0.20
C LEU A 363 -0.15 11.20 1.41
N PHE A 364 0.48 11.50 2.54
CA PHE A 364 0.61 10.53 3.65
C PHE A 364 -0.12 10.96 4.91
N TRP A 365 0.19 12.15 5.45
CA TRP A 365 -0.25 12.52 6.80
C TRP A 365 -1.74 12.84 6.88
N ALA A 366 -2.26 13.70 5.99
CA ALA A 366 -3.64 14.14 6.04
C ALA A 366 -4.64 12.98 5.80
N PRO A 367 -4.46 12.10 4.80
CA PRO A 367 -5.29 10.91 4.66
C PRO A 367 -5.18 9.97 5.87
N SER A 368 -3.99 9.81 6.45
CA SER A 368 -3.80 8.97 7.65
C SER A 368 -4.54 9.52 8.87
N VAL A 369 -4.51 10.83 9.08
CA VAL A 369 -5.30 11.49 10.15
C VAL A 369 -6.79 11.29 9.92
N ARG A 370 -7.28 11.44 8.69
CA ARG A 370 -8.70 11.25 8.34
C ARG A 370 -9.14 9.81 8.61
N LEU A 371 -8.36 8.81 8.19
CA LEU A 371 -8.62 7.40 8.50
C LEU A 371 -8.63 7.11 10.00
N ALA A 372 -7.63 7.60 10.75
CA ALA A 372 -7.57 7.42 12.19
C ALA A 372 -8.78 8.07 12.90
N GLN A 373 -9.16 9.27 12.47
CA GLN A 373 -10.30 10.01 13.02
C GLN A 373 -11.63 9.32 12.73
N SER A 374 -11.82 8.81 11.51
CA SER A 374 -13.02 8.10 11.09
C SER A 374 -13.12 6.71 11.73
N HIS A 375 -12.02 5.99 11.87
CA HIS A 375 -12.02 4.70 12.59
C HIS A 375 -12.37 4.91 14.07
N ALA A 376 -11.72 5.87 14.73
CA ALA A 376 -11.94 6.18 16.14
C ALA A 376 -13.34 6.76 16.44
N SER A 377 -13.98 7.47 15.50
CA SER A 377 -15.33 8.01 15.70
C SER A 377 -16.43 6.93 15.71
N GLN A 378 -16.11 5.75 15.19
CA GLN A 378 -16.98 4.57 15.24
C GLN A 378 -16.77 3.73 16.52
N ASP A 379 -16.08 4.29 17.52
CA ASP A 379 -15.69 3.63 18.78
C ASP A 379 -14.64 2.51 18.64
N GLU A 380 -14.03 2.39 17.46
CA GLU A 380 -13.06 1.33 17.17
C GLU A 380 -11.66 1.62 17.75
N ASP A 381 -10.97 0.53 18.09
CA ASP A 381 -9.64 0.55 18.67
C ASP A 381 -8.58 1.05 17.67
N THR A 382 -8.10 2.28 17.90
CA THR A 382 -7.26 3.03 16.96
C THR A 382 -6.02 3.59 17.65
N TRP A 383 -4.85 3.46 17.04
CA TRP A 383 -3.61 4.07 17.51
C TRP A 383 -2.90 4.80 16.40
N MET A 384 -2.43 6.01 16.71
CA MET A 384 -1.67 6.81 15.76
C MET A 384 -0.23 7.01 16.23
N TYR A 385 0.75 6.90 15.33
CA TYR A 385 2.14 7.30 15.58
C TYR A 385 2.66 8.34 14.59
N ARG A 386 3.74 9.00 15.00
CA ARG A 386 4.64 9.74 14.11
C ARG A 386 6.08 9.36 14.41
N PHE A 387 6.81 8.89 13.41
CA PHE A 387 8.21 8.54 13.57
C PHE A 387 9.11 9.75 13.29
N ASP A 388 9.82 10.22 14.32
CA ASP A 388 10.66 11.43 14.29
C ASP A 388 12.16 11.10 14.31
N TYR A 389 12.54 9.90 14.78
CA TYR A 389 13.94 9.52 14.93
C TYR A 389 14.70 9.60 13.59
N ALA A 390 15.85 10.27 13.61
CA ALA A 390 16.81 10.24 12.53
C ALA A 390 18.23 10.29 13.09
N PRO A 391 19.20 9.59 12.48
CA PRO A 391 20.60 9.70 12.85
C PRO A 391 21.06 11.16 12.85
N GLN A 392 21.98 11.52 13.75
CA GLN A 392 22.46 12.90 13.87
C GLN A 392 23.07 13.41 12.56
N SER A 393 23.74 12.53 11.80
CA SER A 393 24.29 12.81 10.47
C SER A 393 23.21 13.24 9.48
N MET A 394 22.06 12.55 9.43
CA MET A 394 20.92 12.93 8.59
C MET A 394 20.33 14.27 9.02
N ARG A 395 20.15 14.48 10.33
CA ARG A 395 19.63 15.75 10.86
C ARG A 395 20.52 16.94 10.48
N LYS A 396 21.85 16.79 10.55
CA LYS A 396 22.82 17.82 10.13
C LYS A 396 22.72 18.14 8.62
N LEU A 397 22.28 17.18 7.80
CA LEU A 397 22.03 17.37 6.37
C LEU A 397 20.62 17.92 6.06
N GLY A 398 19.83 18.27 7.08
CA GLY A 398 18.43 18.69 6.90
C GLY A 398 17.52 17.56 6.43
N LEU A 399 17.90 16.31 6.71
CA LEU A 399 17.09 15.11 6.49
C LEU A 399 16.56 14.64 7.86
N GLY A 400 15.23 14.61 8.01
CA GLY A 400 14.58 14.01 9.17
C GLY A 400 14.42 12.49 9.00
N ALA A 401 13.43 11.92 9.69
CA ALA A 401 12.95 10.57 9.44
C ALA A 401 12.32 10.50 8.04
N ILE A 402 13.10 10.10 7.04
CA ILE A 402 12.63 10.04 5.65
C ILE A 402 11.57 8.95 5.46
N HIS A 403 10.86 8.96 4.33
CA HIS A 403 9.90 7.90 3.97
C HIS A 403 10.51 6.50 4.13
N SER A 404 9.73 5.57 4.69
CA SER A 404 10.12 4.17 4.99
C SER A 404 11.26 3.99 6.00
N PHE A 405 11.73 5.05 6.67
CA PHE A 405 12.88 4.95 7.57
C PHE A 405 12.57 4.14 8.83
N GLU A 406 11.33 4.18 9.31
CA GLU A 406 10.84 3.42 10.46
C GLU A 406 10.93 1.91 10.24
N LEU A 407 10.95 1.43 8.99
CA LEU A 407 11.15 0.01 8.67
C LEU A 407 12.47 -0.52 9.23
N ASN A 408 13.50 0.32 9.38
CA ASN A 408 14.75 -0.10 10.02
C ASN A 408 14.53 -0.50 11.48
N ALA A 409 13.64 0.20 12.19
CA ALA A 409 13.27 -0.09 13.58
C ALA A 409 12.26 -1.25 13.67
N VAL A 410 11.30 -1.33 12.74
CA VAL A 410 10.32 -2.44 12.70
C VAL A 410 11.03 -3.78 12.42
N PHE A 411 11.86 -3.84 11.38
CA PHE A 411 12.53 -5.08 10.97
C PHE A 411 13.80 -5.38 11.75
N GLY A 412 14.49 -4.36 12.28
CA GLY A 412 15.70 -4.53 13.11
C GLY A 412 16.94 -5.04 12.35
N ASP A 413 16.95 -5.06 11.01
CA ASP A 413 18.13 -5.44 10.22
C ASP A 413 18.88 -4.19 9.72
N HIS A 414 19.76 -3.65 10.58
CA HIS A 414 20.57 -2.47 10.29
C HIS A 414 21.71 -2.72 9.29
N GLU A 415 21.93 -3.96 8.83
CA GLU A 415 22.94 -4.35 7.83
C GLU A 415 22.33 -4.57 6.44
N SER A 416 21.01 -4.47 6.31
CA SER A 416 20.28 -4.81 5.10
C SER A 416 20.28 -3.71 4.03
N SER A 417 20.48 -2.45 4.42
CA SER A 417 20.35 -1.30 3.52
C SER A 417 21.67 -0.56 3.30
N ARG A 418 21.94 -0.19 2.04
CA ARG A 418 23.10 0.63 1.64
C ARG A 418 23.10 2.00 2.33
N SER A 419 21.94 2.61 2.55
CA SER A 419 21.84 3.90 3.25
C SER A 419 22.27 3.77 4.71
N MET A 420 22.06 2.60 5.31
CA MET A 420 22.40 2.35 6.71
C MET A 420 23.89 2.06 6.90
N ASN A 421 24.52 1.40 5.94
CA ASN A 421 25.98 1.28 5.90
C ASN A 421 26.65 2.67 5.81
N LEU A 422 26.07 3.60 5.04
CA LEU A 422 26.59 4.96 4.95
C LEU A 422 26.40 5.74 6.26
N ALA A 423 25.26 5.58 6.93
CA ALA A 423 24.97 6.21 8.21
C ALA A 423 25.88 5.69 9.34
N LYS A 424 26.22 4.39 9.36
CA LYS A 424 27.20 3.79 10.29
C LYS A 424 28.57 4.44 10.17
N ILE A 425 29.06 4.58 8.94
CA ILE A 425 30.37 5.18 8.66
C ILE A 425 30.43 6.64 9.11
N ALA A 426 29.32 7.36 9.03
CA ALA A 426 29.23 8.77 9.44
C ALA A 426 29.05 8.98 10.96
N GLY A 427 28.88 7.91 11.75
CA GLY A 427 28.58 7.97 13.18
C GLY A 427 27.14 8.39 13.52
N GLY A 428 26.70 8.11 14.76
CA GLY A 428 25.41 8.60 15.29
C GLY A 428 24.24 7.61 15.22
N MET A 429 24.52 6.30 15.31
CA MET A 429 23.49 5.25 15.44
C MET A 429 23.29 4.75 16.88
N ASP A 430 23.96 5.36 17.86
CA ASP A 430 24.00 4.94 19.27
C ASP A 430 22.60 4.83 19.94
N HIS A 431 21.59 5.42 19.32
CA HIS A 431 20.21 5.38 19.77
C HIS A 431 19.27 4.57 18.87
N LEU A 432 19.71 4.12 17.69
CA LEU A 432 18.82 3.37 16.79
C LEU A 432 18.44 2.04 17.42
N ASP A 433 19.36 1.33 18.08
CA ASP A 433 19.04 0.07 18.75
C ASP A 433 17.96 0.27 19.83
N LYS A 434 18.05 1.34 20.62
CA LYS A 434 17.02 1.68 21.63
C LYS A 434 15.66 2.01 21.00
N VAL A 435 15.66 2.73 19.88
CA VAL A 435 14.43 3.04 19.13
C VAL A 435 13.86 1.78 18.48
N THR A 436 14.71 0.88 17.97
CA THR A 436 14.35 -0.44 17.45
C THR A 436 13.70 -1.27 18.54
N GLU A 437 14.31 -1.40 19.71
CA GLU A 437 13.74 -2.12 20.86
C GLU A 437 12.35 -1.58 21.23
N LEU A 438 12.21 -0.26 21.34
CA LEU A 438 10.94 0.39 21.66
C LEU A 438 9.86 0.12 20.59
N VAL A 439 10.19 0.31 19.32
CA VAL A 439 9.27 0.06 18.19
C VAL A 439 8.86 -1.40 18.16
N GLN A 440 9.82 -2.31 18.32
CA GLN A 440 9.52 -3.74 18.26
C GLN A 440 8.68 -4.21 19.44
N GLU A 441 8.86 -3.63 20.63
CA GLU A 441 7.99 -3.91 21.77
C GLU A 441 6.55 -3.45 21.49
N HIS A 442 6.34 -2.22 21.01
CA HIS A 442 5.00 -1.74 20.69
C HIS A 442 4.33 -2.53 19.56
N TRP A 443 5.07 -2.87 18.50
CA TRP A 443 4.54 -3.70 17.40
C TRP A 443 4.20 -5.10 17.91
N LYS A 444 5.06 -5.70 18.74
CA LYS A 444 4.80 -7.00 19.36
C LYS A 444 3.54 -6.96 20.23
N GLN A 445 3.41 -5.99 21.12
CA GLN A 445 2.21 -5.82 21.95
C GLN A 445 0.95 -5.71 21.08
N PHE A 446 1.02 -4.91 20.01
CA PHE A 446 -0.10 -4.78 19.09
C PHE A 446 -0.43 -6.09 18.36
N ILE A 447 0.57 -6.77 17.81
CA ILE A 447 0.39 -8.05 17.10
C ILE A 447 -0.24 -9.11 18.01
N TYR A 448 0.20 -9.20 19.27
CA TYR A 448 -0.31 -10.19 20.23
C TYR A 448 -1.69 -9.82 20.79
N PHE A 449 -1.89 -8.56 21.16
CA PHE A 449 -2.99 -8.15 22.04
C PHE A 449 -3.94 -7.13 21.42
N GLY A 450 -3.65 -6.60 20.23
CA GLY A 450 -4.47 -5.57 19.58
C GLY A 450 -4.27 -4.18 20.15
N ARG A 451 -3.25 -3.98 20.99
CA ARG A 451 -2.91 -2.67 21.59
C ARG A 451 -1.39 -2.56 21.75
N PRO A 452 -0.77 -1.41 21.48
CA PRO A 452 0.69 -1.25 21.50
C PRO A 452 1.32 -1.10 22.89
N GLY A 453 0.52 -1.05 23.96
CA GLY A 453 1.01 -0.81 25.33
C GLY A 453 0.09 0.15 26.09
N GLU A 454 0.28 0.29 27.40
CA GLU A 454 -0.56 1.15 28.25
C GLU A 454 -0.16 2.63 28.21
N GLU A 455 1.12 2.89 27.92
CA GLU A 455 1.73 4.19 27.72
C GLU A 455 1.28 4.84 26.40
N TRP A 456 0.89 4.03 25.42
CA TRP A 456 0.43 4.50 24.13
C TRP A 456 -1.10 4.65 24.13
N LYS A 457 -1.53 5.88 24.39
CA LYS A 457 -2.96 6.25 24.43
C LYS A 457 -3.64 6.05 23.08
N ALA A 458 -4.86 5.52 23.12
CA ALA A 458 -5.69 5.34 21.93
C ALA A 458 -6.00 6.70 21.28
N TYR A 459 -6.06 6.70 19.96
CA TYR A 459 -6.49 7.86 19.18
C TYR A 459 -8.01 7.99 19.31
N ARG A 460 -8.48 9.07 19.92
CA ARG A 460 -9.91 9.35 20.17
C ARG A 460 -10.24 10.81 19.91
N GLY A 461 -11.51 11.14 19.74
CA GLY A 461 -11.97 12.53 19.75
C GLY A 461 -11.67 13.23 21.08
N ARG A 462 -11.69 14.56 21.09
CA ARG A 462 -11.58 15.34 22.33
C ARG A 462 -12.79 15.05 23.24
N SER A 463 -12.55 14.90 24.53
CA SER A 463 -13.58 14.78 25.56
C SER A 463 -13.34 15.79 26.70
N ASP A 464 -14.20 15.77 27.71
CA ASP A 464 -14.03 16.60 28.92
C ASP A 464 -12.80 16.16 29.75
N THR A 465 -12.40 14.89 29.62
CA THR A 465 -11.34 14.29 30.45
C THR A 465 -10.03 14.09 29.70
N GLU A 466 -10.03 14.10 28.37
CA GLU A 466 -8.83 13.91 27.55
C GLU A 466 -8.75 14.91 26.39
N PRO A 467 -7.55 15.46 26.08
CA PRO A 467 -7.38 16.41 24.96
C PRO A 467 -7.78 15.84 23.59
N GLY A 468 -7.74 14.51 23.42
CA GLY A 468 -8.05 13.81 22.17
C GLY A 468 -6.90 13.85 21.15
N ARG A 469 -6.96 12.94 20.18
CA ARG A 469 -6.01 12.78 19.07
C ARG A 469 -4.59 12.53 19.57
N ALA A 470 -4.46 11.61 20.52
CA ALA A 470 -3.16 11.16 21.00
C ALA A 470 -2.34 10.53 19.86
N THR A 471 -1.16 11.09 19.59
CA THR A 471 -0.20 10.54 18.64
C THR A 471 1.08 10.20 19.38
N PHE A 472 1.52 8.94 19.31
CA PHE A 472 2.79 8.53 19.89
C PHE A 472 3.94 8.95 18.96
N VAL A 473 4.75 9.90 19.43
CA VAL A 473 5.89 10.41 18.70
C VAL A 473 7.11 9.58 19.06
N ILE A 474 7.61 8.83 18.08
CA ILE A 474 8.74 7.90 18.23
C ILE A 474 10.04 8.65 17.93
N ASP A 475 10.84 8.88 18.97
CA ASP A 475 12.19 9.46 18.92
C ASP A 475 13.04 8.90 20.07
N ILE A 476 14.27 9.39 20.23
CA ILE A 476 15.13 9.08 21.40
C ILE A 476 14.39 9.34 22.72
N ASN A 477 13.62 10.44 22.77
CA ASN A 477 12.73 10.78 23.86
C ASN A 477 11.27 10.69 23.37
N SER A 478 10.80 9.46 23.22
CA SER A 478 9.44 9.18 22.76
C SER A 478 8.40 9.72 23.74
N ARG A 479 7.27 10.21 23.21
CA ARG A 479 6.23 10.87 24.02
C ARG A 479 4.88 10.83 23.31
N ILE A 480 3.80 11.00 24.07
CA ILE A 480 2.50 11.35 23.52
C ILE A 480 2.47 12.84 23.17
N ALA A 481 2.07 13.16 21.95
CA ALA A 481 1.65 14.50 21.55
C ALA A 481 0.14 14.50 21.31
N TRP A 482 -0.55 15.49 21.86
CA TRP A 482 -1.99 15.66 21.68
C TRP A 482 -2.25 16.61 20.51
N ASP A 483 -3.07 16.16 19.54
CA ASP A 483 -3.43 16.90 18.33
C ASP A 483 -2.24 17.61 17.64
N PRO A 484 -1.14 16.88 17.33
CA PRO A 484 0.01 17.51 16.70
C PRO A 484 -0.37 18.10 15.34
N ARG A 485 0.10 19.33 15.05
CA ARG A 485 -0.19 20.07 13.81
C ARG A 485 -1.70 20.40 13.64
N GLN A 486 -2.39 20.72 14.73
CA GLN A 486 -3.82 21.08 14.77
C GLN A 486 -4.26 22.04 13.65
N ASP A 487 -3.51 23.11 13.38
CA ASP A 487 -3.86 24.09 12.34
C ASP A 487 -3.93 23.47 10.95
N LYS A 488 -2.96 22.60 10.62
CA LYS A 488 -2.92 21.86 9.34
C LYS A 488 -4.05 20.85 9.28
N ARG A 489 -4.29 20.08 10.36
CA ARG A 489 -5.39 19.12 10.43
C ARG A 489 -6.73 19.80 10.14
N THR A 490 -6.99 20.92 10.80
CA THR A 490 -8.23 21.71 10.68
C THR A 490 -8.37 22.36 9.28
N ALA A 491 -7.27 22.54 8.56
CA ALA A 491 -7.32 22.97 7.16
C ALA A 491 -7.75 21.81 6.23
N TRP A 492 -7.28 20.60 6.50
CA TRP A 492 -7.61 19.39 5.72
C TRP A 492 -8.97 18.77 6.03
N GLU A 493 -9.58 19.04 7.20
CA GLU A 493 -10.86 18.43 7.61
C GLU A 493 -11.98 18.56 6.57
N ASN A 494 -12.09 19.72 5.91
CA ASN A 494 -13.13 20.00 4.92
C ASN A 494 -12.67 19.83 3.48
N TYR A 495 -11.42 19.42 3.27
CA TYR A 495 -10.86 19.26 1.94
C TYR A 495 -11.28 17.90 1.35
N ASP A 496 -11.91 17.92 0.17
CA ASP A 496 -12.28 16.70 -0.54
C ASP A 496 -11.07 16.04 -1.21
N MET A 497 -10.85 14.76 -0.92
CA MET A 497 -9.76 13.93 -1.44
C MET A 497 -10.26 12.74 -2.26
N LEU A 498 -11.57 12.65 -2.51
CA LEU A 498 -12.21 11.42 -3.02
C LEU A 498 -12.14 11.30 -4.54
N GLU A 499 -12.23 12.42 -5.25
CA GLU A 499 -12.33 12.41 -6.70
C GLU A 499 -11.35 13.38 -7.34
N TRP A 500 -10.42 12.81 -8.11
CA TRP A 500 -9.51 13.59 -8.94
C TRP A 500 -10.22 14.00 -10.23
N GLY A 501 -10.13 15.29 -10.58
CA GLY A 501 -10.67 15.82 -11.82
C GLY A 501 -11.89 16.73 -11.64
N THR A 502 -12.46 16.80 -10.44
CA THR A 502 -13.57 17.72 -10.09
C THR A 502 -13.23 19.18 -10.40
N GLY A 503 -11.98 19.59 -10.20
CA GLY A 503 -11.48 20.92 -10.58
C GLY A 503 -11.00 21.06 -12.03
N ARG A 504 -11.14 20.02 -12.86
CA ARG A 504 -10.74 19.94 -14.27
C ARG A 504 -11.88 19.36 -15.13
N PRO A 505 -13.06 19.98 -15.17
CA PRO A 505 -14.20 19.46 -15.93
C PRO A 505 -13.91 19.40 -17.44
N ASP A 506 -12.96 20.17 -17.95
CA ASP A 506 -12.45 20.08 -19.32
C ASP A 506 -11.88 18.70 -19.64
N LEU A 507 -11.10 18.13 -18.72
CA LEU A 507 -10.45 16.84 -18.88
C LEU A 507 -11.45 15.69 -18.67
N ALA A 508 -12.36 15.83 -17.71
CA ALA A 508 -13.45 14.88 -17.52
C ALA A 508 -14.33 14.81 -18.78
N ASN A 509 -14.71 15.97 -19.34
CA ASN A 509 -15.44 16.05 -20.60
C ASN A 509 -14.64 15.43 -21.75
N GLU A 510 -13.34 15.70 -21.91
CA GLU A 510 -12.53 15.06 -22.95
C GLU A 510 -12.50 13.52 -22.84
N LEU A 511 -12.55 12.99 -21.62
CA LEU A 511 -12.63 11.55 -21.37
C LEU A 511 -14.02 10.98 -21.68
N ASP A 512 -15.09 11.74 -21.41
CA ASP A 512 -16.48 11.34 -21.65
C ASP A 512 -16.93 11.53 -23.11
N PHE A 513 -16.42 12.54 -23.83
CA PHE A 513 -16.70 12.82 -25.25
C PHE A 513 -16.15 11.76 -26.23
N ILE A 514 -15.47 10.73 -25.72
CA ILE A 514 -14.94 9.60 -26.49
C ILE A 514 -15.59 8.28 -26.02
N GLU A 515 -16.73 8.35 -25.34
CA GLU A 515 -17.70 7.25 -25.37
C GLU A 515 -18.48 7.34 -26.68
N PRO A 516 -18.76 6.22 -27.39
CA PRO A 516 -19.91 6.25 -28.28
C PRO A 516 -21.12 6.57 -27.39
N GLU A 517 -21.87 7.61 -27.72
CA GLU A 517 -23.16 7.87 -27.06
C GLU A 517 -23.92 6.55 -27.03
N GLU A 518 -24.26 6.06 -25.83
CA GLU A 518 -25.24 4.97 -25.72
C GLU A 518 -26.48 5.45 -26.46
N THR A 519 -26.82 4.75 -27.52
CA THR A 519 -28.00 5.10 -28.31
C THR A 519 -29.23 5.04 -27.40
N GLU A 520 -30.26 5.87 -27.66
CA GLU A 520 -31.54 5.77 -26.94
C GLU A 520 -32.10 4.33 -26.94
N GLU A 521 -31.76 3.55 -27.97
CA GLU A 521 -32.08 2.13 -28.11
C GLU A 521 -31.35 1.26 -27.07
N GLU A 522 -30.06 1.47 -26.82
CA GLU A 522 -29.27 0.77 -25.80
C GLU A 522 -29.72 1.14 -24.38
N GLN A 523 -30.06 2.40 -24.15
CA GLN A 523 -30.65 2.86 -22.90
C GLN A 523 -32.04 2.24 -22.66
N GLN A 524 -32.87 2.14 -23.71
CA GLN A 524 -34.16 1.44 -23.67
C GLN A 524 -33.99 -0.06 -23.39
N LEU A 525 -33.03 -0.71 -24.03
CA LEU A 525 -32.73 -2.14 -23.83
C LEU A 525 -32.27 -2.42 -22.40
N LYS A 526 -31.43 -1.56 -21.81
CA LYS A 526 -31.05 -1.62 -20.40
C LYS A 526 -32.25 -1.41 -19.47
N TRP A 527 -33.11 -0.43 -19.75
CA TRP A 527 -34.34 -0.18 -19.00
C TRP A 527 -35.33 -1.35 -19.07
N LEU A 528 -35.51 -1.95 -20.24
CA LEU A 528 -36.36 -3.12 -20.47
C LEU A 528 -35.81 -4.38 -19.77
N SER A 529 -34.49 -4.56 -19.81
CA SER A 529 -33.77 -5.62 -19.07
C SER A 529 -33.96 -5.48 -17.55
N LEU A 530 -33.83 -4.26 -17.03
CA LEU A 530 -34.12 -3.94 -15.62
C LEU A 530 -35.58 -4.25 -15.26
N MET A 531 -36.55 -3.88 -16.10
CA MET A 531 -37.96 -4.19 -15.84
C MET A 531 -38.28 -5.69 -15.89
N GLN A 532 -37.63 -6.49 -16.75
CA GLN A 532 -37.78 -7.94 -16.75
C GLN A 532 -37.20 -8.58 -15.48
N PHE A 533 -36.15 -7.99 -14.90
CA PHE A 533 -35.56 -8.44 -13.65
C PHE A 533 -36.46 -8.14 -12.42
N PHE A 534 -37.25 -7.06 -12.46
CA PHE A 534 -38.21 -6.70 -11.41
C PHE A 534 -39.64 -7.25 -11.64
N GLY A 535 -39.95 -7.71 -12.86
CA GLY A 535 -41.26 -8.25 -13.25
C GLY A 535 -41.42 -9.77 -13.11
N SER A 536 -40.43 -10.48 -12.58
CA SER A 536 -40.51 -11.91 -12.26
C SER A 536 -40.52 -12.16 -10.76
N ARG A 537 -41.61 -11.75 -10.10
CA ARG A 537 -42.13 -12.35 -8.86
C ARG A 537 -43.64 -12.48 -8.94
#